data_AF-A0A2K5VAA5-F1
#
_entry.id   AF-A0A2K5VAA5-F1
#
_cell.length_a   1.000
_cell.length_b   1.000
_cell.length_c   1.000
_cell.angle_alpha   90.00
_cell.angle_beta   90.00
_cell.angle_gamma   90.00
#
_symmetry.space_group_name_H-M   'P 1'
#
loop_
_entity.id
_entity.type
_entity.pdbx_description
1 polymer ?
#
loop_
_entity_poly.entity_id
_entity_poly.type
_entity_poly.pdbx_seq_one_letter_code
_entity_poly.pdbx_strand_id
1 'polypeptide(L)'
;MDLIPDLAVETWLLLAVTLVLLYLYGTHSHGLFKKLGIPGPTPLPLLGNILSYRKGFWTFDMECYKKYGKVWGFYDGRQPVLAITDPNMIKTVLVKECYSVFTNRRPFGPVGFMKNAISIAEDEEWKRIRSLLSPTFTSGKLKEMVPIIAKYGDVLVRNLRREAETGKPVTLKDVFGAYSMDVITSTSFGVNIDSLNNPQDPFVENTKKLLRFDFLDPFFLSITIFPFIIPILEVLNISIFPREVTSFLRKSVKRIKESRLKDTQKHRVDFLQLMIDSQNSKETESHKALSDQELVAQSIIFIFAGYETTSSVLSFIIYELATHPDVQQKLQEEIDTVLPNKAPPTYDTVLQMEYLDMVVNETLRIFPIAMRLERVCKKDVEINGIFIPKGVVVMIPSYALHHDPKYWPEPEKFLPERFSKKNNDNIDPYIYTPFGSGPRNCIGMRFALMNMKLAIIRVLQNFSFKPCKETQIPLKLRLGGLLQTEKPIVLKIESRDGTPTLWD
;
A
#
# COMPACT_ATOMS: atom_id res chain seq x y z
N MET A 1 -14.67 5.70 53.89
CA MET A 1 -14.97 6.27 52.56
C MET A 1 -15.37 5.10 51.70
N ASP A 2 -16.66 4.84 51.65
CA ASP A 2 -17.23 3.70 50.94
C ASP A 2 -17.15 3.98 49.43
N LEU A 3 -16.24 3.28 48.77
CA LEU A 3 -15.94 3.41 47.33
C LEU A 3 -16.95 2.70 46.43
N ILE A 4 -18.04 2.17 47.00
CA ILE A 4 -19.09 1.46 46.27
C ILE A 4 -20.41 2.17 46.58
N PRO A 5 -21.07 2.80 45.59
CA PRO A 5 -22.38 3.39 45.80
C PRO A 5 -23.40 2.32 46.22
N ASP A 6 -24.36 2.69 47.09
CA ASP A 6 -25.56 1.90 47.43
C ASP A 6 -26.45 1.75 46.18
N LEU A 7 -26.02 0.92 45.23
CA LEU A 7 -26.82 0.55 44.07
C LEU A 7 -27.88 -0.47 44.50
N ALA A 8 -29.10 -0.28 44.01
CA ALA A 8 -30.20 -1.21 44.25
C ALA A 8 -29.87 -2.62 43.72
N VAL A 9 -30.46 -3.66 44.31
CA VAL A 9 -30.22 -5.07 43.93
C VAL A 9 -30.52 -5.31 42.45
N GLU A 10 -31.52 -4.64 41.92
CA GLU A 10 -31.91 -4.67 40.50
C GLU A 10 -30.79 -4.12 39.61
N THR A 11 -30.08 -3.09 40.06
CA THR A 11 -28.95 -2.50 39.31
C THR A 11 -27.76 -3.45 39.28
N TRP A 12 -27.45 -4.11 40.40
CA TRP A 12 -26.43 -5.16 40.46
C TRP A 12 -26.77 -6.36 39.58
N LEU A 13 -28.04 -6.80 39.59
CA LEU A 13 -28.52 -7.89 38.74
C LEU A 13 -28.39 -7.53 37.25
N LEU A 14 -28.83 -6.33 36.87
CA LEU A 14 -28.71 -5.85 35.49
C LEU A 14 -27.25 -5.81 35.04
N LEU A 15 -26.36 -5.26 35.88
CA LEU A 15 -24.92 -5.19 35.60
C LEU A 15 -24.32 -6.59 35.41
N ALA A 16 -24.64 -7.53 36.30
CA ALA A 16 -24.16 -8.91 36.20
C ALA A 16 -24.64 -9.59 34.90
N VAL A 17 -25.93 -9.45 34.56
CA VAL A 17 -26.49 -9.99 33.31
C VAL A 17 -25.81 -9.36 32.10
N THR A 18 -25.63 -8.03 32.08
CA THR A 18 -24.94 -7.34 30.99
C THR A 18 -23.50 -7.82 30.83
N LEU A 19 -22.74 -7.99 31.92
CA LEU A 19 -21.37 -8.51 31.86
C LEU A 19 -21.30 -9.95 31.34
N VAL A 20 -22.24 -10.81 31.75
CA VAL A 20 -22.34 -12.19 31.23
C VAL A 20 -22.66 -12.18 29.74
N LEU A 21 -23.64 -11.36 29.30
CA LEU A 21 -23.97 -11.24 27.89
C LEU A 21 -22.81 -10.68 27.06
N LEU A 22 -22.08 -9.69 27.57
CA LEU A 22 -20.87 -9.15 26.93
C LEU A 22 -19.75 -10.19 26.85
N TYR A 23 -19.56 -10.99 27.88
CA TYR A 23 -18.60 -12.09 27.88
C TYR A 23 -18.98 -13.14 26.83
N LEU A 24 -20.23 -13.64 26.86
CA LEU A 24 -20.74 -14.61 25.89
C LEU A 24 -20.65 -14.07 24.45
N TYR A 25 -21.05 -12.81 24.23
CA TYR A 25 -20.88 -12.13 22.95
C TYR A 25 -19.41 -12.08 22.53
N GLY A 26 -18.52 -11.70 23.44
CA GLY A 26 -17.10 -11.51 23.18
C GLY A 26 -16.36 -12.81 22.89
N THR A 27 -16.77 -13.94 23.45
CA THR A 27 -16.05 -15.22 23.34
C THR A 27 -16.70 -16.22 22.38
N HIS A 28 -17.91 -15.95 21.87
CA HIS A 28 -18.67 -16.92 21.07
C HIS A 28 -17.90 -17.51 19.86
N SER A 29 -17.09 -16.69 19.16
CA SER A 29 -16.32 -17.15 17.99
C SER A 29 -14.91 -17.68 18.33
N HIS A 30 -14.41 -17.42 19.53
CA HIS A 30 -13.01 -17.64 19.93
C HIS A 30 -12.61 -19.12 20.06
N GLY A 31 -13.57 -20.04 20.03
CA GLY A 31 -13.33 -21.49 20.04
C GLY A 31 -12.99 -22.09 18.66
N LEU A 32 -13.14 -21.34 17.57
CA LEU A 32 -13.03 -21.87 16.20
C LEU A 32 -11.71 -22.58 15.92
N PHE A 33 -10.56 -21.91 16.11
CA PHE A 33 -9.26 -22.51 15.77
C PHE A 33 -8.89 -23.67 16.68
N LYS A 34 -9.28 -23.62 17.96
CA LYS A 34 -9.13 -24.74 18.89
C LYS A 34 -9.91 -25.97 18.42
N LYS A 35 -11.14 -25.81 17.92
CA LYS A 35 -11.96 -26.90 17.36
C LYS A 35 -11.33 -27.48 16.09
N LEU A 36 -10.69 -26.66 15.27
CA LEU A 36 -10.01 -27.07 14.04
C LEU A 36 -8.59 -27.62 14.26
N GLY A 37 -8.10 -27.64 15.52
CA GLY A 37 -6.72 -28.05 15.82
C GLY A 37 -5.65 -27.10 15.29
N ILE A 38 -6.00 -25.85 14.99
CA ILE A 38 -5.10 -24.83 14.45
C ILE A 38 -4.48 -24.04 15.62
N PRO A 39 -3.14 -23.94 15.71
CA PRO A 39 -2.47 -23.23 16.79
C PRO A 39 -2.64 -21.70 16.66
N GLY A 40 -2.46 -20.97 17.76
CA GLY A 40 -2.59 -19.52 17.75
C GLY A 40 -2.54 -18.89 19.14
N PRO A 41 -2.38 -17.56 19.23
CA PRO A 41 -2.45 -16.85 20.51
C PRO A 41 -3.86 -16.90 21.10
N THR A 42 -3.96 -17.18 22.40
CA THR A 42 -5.25 -17.18 23.11
C THR A 42 -5.91 -15.80 23.03
N PRO A 43 -7.14 -15.70 22.51
CA PRO A 43 -7.85 -14.42 22.42
C PRO A 43 -8.37 -13.95 23.79
N LEU A 44 -8.39 -12.64 24.00
CA LEU A 44 -9.08 -12.00 25.12
C LEU A 44 -10.57 -11.82 24.78
N PRO A 45 -11.48 -11.89 25.77
CA PRO A 45 -12.89 -11.56 25.56
C PRO A 45 -13.05 -10.18 24.90
N LEU A 46 -13.96 -10.07 23.93
CA LEU A 46 -14.25 -8.88 23.11
C LEU A 46 -13.12 -8.44 22.16
N LEU A 47 -11.90 -8.27 22.68
CA LEU A 47 -10.76 -7.72 21.93
C LEU A 47 -10.10 -8.73 21.00
N GLY A 48 -10.29 -10.04 21.23
CA GLY A 48 -9.51 -11.05 20.53
C GLY A 48 -8.02 -10.86 20.82
N ASN A 49 -7.22 -10.69 19.78
CA ASN A 49 -5.77 -10.53 19.84
C ASN A 49 -5.29 -9.12 19.52
N ILE A 50 -6.18 -8.13 19.34
CA ILE A 50 -5.85 -6.76 18.89
C ILE A 50 -4.79 -6.08 19.77
N LEU A 51 -4.77 -6.35 21.09
CA LEU A 51 -3.77 -5.77 21.99
C LEU A 51 -2.33 -6.18 21.64
N SER A 52 -2.15 -7.26 20.90
CA SER A 52 -0.84 -7.71 20.41
C SER A 52 -0.28 -6.77 19.33
N TYR A 53 -1.13 -5.95 18.69
CA TYR A 53 -0.72 -4.95 17.69
C TYR A 53 -0.06 -3.71 18.28
N ARG A 54 0.06 -3.60 19.62
CA ARG A 54 0.81 -2.53 20.28
C ARG A 54 2.29 -2.46 19.88
N LYS A 55 2.83 -3.54 19.32
CA LYS A 55 4.19 -3.60 18.74
C LYS A 55 4.21 -3.62 17.20
N GLY A 56 3.05 -3.47 16.57
CA GLY A 56 2.87 -3.43 15.12
C GLY A 56 2.44 -4.79 14.55
N PHE A 57 1.77 -4.76 13.39
CA PHE A 57 1.32 -5.98 12.71
C PHE A 57 2.48 -6.88 12.31
N TRP A 58 3.55 -6.28 11.81
CA TRP A 58 4.71 -7.01 11.31
C TRP A 58 5.42 -7.77 12.44
N THR A 59 5.61 -7.13 13.61
CA THR A 59 6.16 -7.79 14.80
C THR A 59 5.27 -8.94 15.26
N PHE A 60 3.95 -8.71 15.32
CA PHE A 60 3.00 -9.76 15.70
C PHE A 60 3.07 -10.96 14.75
N ASP A 61 3.09 -10.73 13.44
CA ASP A 61 3.15 -11.82 12.46
C ASP A 61 4.48 -12.59 12.55
N MET A 62 5.60 -11.88 12.73
CA MET A 62 6.92 -12.50 12.91
C MET A 62 6.96 -13.37 14.17
N GLU A 63 6.47 -12.86 15.30
CA GLU A 63 6.39 -13.60 16.56
C GLU A 63 5.46 -14.82 16.44
N CYS A 64 4.29 -14.67 15.81
CA CYS A 64 3.36 -15.76 15.56
C CYS A 64 3.95 -16.81 14.62
N TYR A 65 4.58 -16.41 13.52
CA TYR A 65 5.19 -17.32 12.58
C TYR A 65 6.30 -18.15 13.23
N LYS A 66 7.17 -17.49 14.01
CA LYS A 66 8.23 -18.16 14.77
C LYS A 66 7.68 -19.14 15.81
N LYS A 67 6.57 -18.81 16.47
CA LYS A 67 6.01 -19.61 17.58
C LYS A 67 5.10 -20.75 17.11
N TYR A 68 4.26 -20.52 16.12
CA TYR A 68 3.19 -21.45 15.71
C TYR A 68 3.47 -22.13 14.36
N GLY A 69 4.48 -21.68 13.61
CA GLY A 69 4.90 -22.28 12.36
C GLY A 69 4.03 -21.84 11.18
N LYS A 70 3.84 -22.75 10.21
CA LYS A 70 3.34 -22.41 8.86
C LYS A 70 1.89 -21.92 8.78
N VAL A 71 1.09 -22.25 9.77
CA VAL A 71 -0.34 -21.91 9.82
C VAL A 71 -0.71 -21.58 11.26
N TRP A 72 -1.38 -20.45 11.46
CA TRP A 72 -1.91 -20.08 12.77
C TRP A 72 -3.21 -19.30 12.66
N GLY A 73 -4.01 -19.33 13.71
CA GLY A 73 -5.28 -18.61 13.81
C GLY A 73 -5.24 -17.54 14.89
N PHE A 74 -5.87 -16.40 14.65
CA PHE A 74 -6.07 -15.34 15.65
C PHE A 74 -7.39 -14.61 15.39
N TYR A 75 -7.78 -13.73 16.30
CA TYR A 75 -9.04 -13.02 16.25
C TYR A 75 -8.85 -11.51 16.30
N ASP A 76 -9.39 -10.82 15.32
CA ASP A 76 -9.54 -9.36 15.38
C ASP A 76 -10.93 -9.04 15.90
N GLY A 77 -11.01 -8.78 17.21
CA GLY A 77 -12.28 -8.73 17.93
C GLY A 77 -12.95 -10.10 17.87
N ARG A 78 -14.04 -10.19 17.10
CA ARG A 78 -14.76 -11.44 16.85
C ARG A 78 -14.42 -12.12 15.53
N GLN A 79 -13.73 -11.44 14.61
CA GLN A 79 -13.43 -11.95 13.28
C GLN A 79 -12.28 -12.95 13.33
N PRO A 80 -12.48 -14.23 12.97
CA PRO A 80 -11.40 -15.20 12.84
C PRO A 80 -10.52 -14.86 11.63
N VAL A 81 -9.21 -14.90 11.83
CA VAL A 81 -8.18 -14.71 10.81
C VAL A 81 -7.23 -15.91 10.81
N LEU A 82 -7.10 -16.56 9.67
CA LEU A 82 -6.21 -17.71 9.44
C LEU A 82 -5.00 -17.24 8.63
N ALA A 83 -3.84 -17.24 9.23
CA ALA A 83 -2.59 -16.95 8.55
C ALA A 83 -2.02 -18.21 7.88
N ILE A 84 -1.55 -18.08 6.65
CA ILE A 84 -0.96 -19.16 5.86
C ILE A 84 0.39 -18.74 5.27
N THR A 85 1.39 -19.62 5.31
CA THR A 85 2.73 -19.34 4.76
C THR A 85 3.20 -20.36 3.72
N ASP A 86 2.43 -21.42 3.48
CA ASP A 86 2.76 -22.42 2.45
C ASP A 86 2.49 -21.88 1.03
N PRO A 87 3.49 -21.86 0.13
CA PRO A 87 3.35 -21.31 -1.22
C PRO A 87 2.21 -21.92 -2.03
N ASN A 88 1.98 -23.23 -1.91
CA ASN A 88 0.92 -23.91 -2.66
C ASN A 88 -0.46 -23.50 -2.15
N MET A 89 -0.62 -23.34 -0.84
CA MET A 89 -1.85 -22.83 -0.24
C MET A 89 -2.09 -21.36 -0.65
N ILE A 90 -1.05 -20.53 -0.60
CA ILE A 90 -1.10 -19.13 -1.05
C ILE A 90 -1.52 -19.05 -2.53
N LYS A 91 -0.92 -19.86 -3.40
CA LYS A 91 -1.29 -19.97 -4.82
C LYS A 91 -2.75 -20.35 -5.00
N THR A 92 -3.24 -21.31 -4.22
CA THR A 92 -4.64 -21.74 -4.31
C THR A 92 -5.58 -20.59 -3.94
N VAL A 93 -5.32 -19.90 -2.83
CA VAL A 93 -6.15 -18.79 -2.33
C VAL A 93 -6.10 -17.57 -3.26
N LEU A 94 -4.89 -17.14 -3.67
CA LEU A 94 -4.71 -15.90 -4.43
C LEU A 94 -4.99 -16.06 -5.93
N VAL A 95 -4.85 -17.26 -6.48
CA VAL A 95 -4.95 -17.50 -7.94
C VAL A 95 -6.06 -18.48 -8.28
N LYS A 96 -5.95 -19.76 -7.86
CA LYS A 96 -6.83 -20.82 -8.35
C LYS A 96 -8.29 -20.59 -7.95
N GLU A 97 -8.51 -20.28 -6.67
CA GLU A 97 -9.84 -20.14 -6.08
C GLU A 97 -10.24 -18.66 -5.89
N CYS A 98 -9.57 -17.73 -6.59
CA CYS A 98 -9.82 -16.30 -6.45
C CYS A 98 -11.26 -15.92 -6.82
N TYR A 99 -11.81 -16.45 -7.92
CA TYR A 99 -13.17 -16.09 -8.34
C TYR A 99 -14.27 -16.94 -7.67
N SER A 100 -13.91 -18.13 -7.19
CA SER A 100 -14.82 -19.16 -6.68
C SER A 100 -15.02 -19.12 -5.17
N VAL A 101 -14.01 -18.74 -4.38
CA VAL A 101 -14.05 -18.73 -2.90
C VAL A 101 -13.49 -17.42 -2.32
N PHE A 102 -12.35 -16.96 -2.81
CA PHE A 102 -11.55 -15.89 -2.19
C PHE A 102 -11.58 -14.61 -3.02
N THR A 103 -12.77 -14.17 -3.42
CA THR A 103 -12.89 -12.97 -4.29
C THR A 103 -12.48 -11.72 -3.53
N ASN A 104 -13.02 -11.54 -2.33
CA ASN A 104 -13.10 -10.24 -1.66
C ASN A 104 -11.99 -10.04 -0.64
N ARG A 105 -11.59 -8.78 -0.45
CA ARG A 105 -10.83 -8.36 0.73
C ARG A 105 -11.79 -8.18 1.91
N ARG A 106 -11.24 -8.02 3.11
CA ARG A 106 -12.01 -7.82 4.32
C ARG A 106 -12.72 -6.46 4.33
N PRO A 107 -14.00 -6.37 4.74
CA PRO A 107 -14.64 -5.10 5.09
C PRO A 107 -13.98 -4.48 6.32
N PHE A 108 -13.71 -3.17 6.29
CA PHE A 108 -12.88 -2.51 7.31
C PHE A 108 -13.54 -1.29 7.96
N GLY A 109 -14.86 -1.14 7.82
CA GLY A 109 -15.65 -0.11 8.51
C GLY A 109 -16.69 0.55 7.61
N PRO A 110 -17.31 1.65 8.08
CA PRO A 110 -18.24 2.43 7.29
C PRO A 110 -17.50 3.28 6.25
N VAL A 111 -17.74 3.04 4.98
CA VAL A 111 -17.00 3.62 3.84
C VAL A 111 -17.88 4.51 2.96
N GLY A 112 -19.20 4.50 3.13
CA GLY A 112 -20.13 5.29 2.32
C GLY A 112 -19.96 5.00 0.83
N PHE A 113 -19.86 6.05 0.00
CA PHE A 113 -19.69 5.90 -1.45
C PHE A 113 -18.34 5.27 -1.86
N MET A 114 -17.35 5.24 -0.96
CA MET A 114 -16.05 4.60 -1.25
C MET A 114 -16.17 3.08 -1.38
N LYS A 115 -17.30 2.45 -0.98
CA LYS A 115 -17.57 1.02 -1.26
C LYS A 115 -17.44 0.67 -2.75
N ASN A 116 -17.61 1.66 -3.63
CA ASN A 116 -17.48 1.50 -5.07
C ASN A 116 -16.01 1.52 -5.55
N ALA A 117 -15.04 1.90 -4.73
CA ALA A 117 -13.62 1.91 -5.12
C ALA A 117 -13.12 0.48 -5.40
N ILE A 118 -12.31 0.28 -6.44
CA ILE A 118 -11.81 -1.04 -6.88
C ILE A 118 -11.10 -1.85 -5.78
N SER A 119 -10.48 -1.19 -4.80
CA SER A 119 -9.83 -1.87 -3.68
C SER A 119 -10.83 -2.47 -2.70
N ILE A 120 -12.05 -1.92 -2.63
CA ILE A 120 -13.11 -2.19 -1.64
C ILE A 120 -14.27 -2.98 -2.26
N ALA A 121 -14.63 -2.68 -3.51
CA ALA A 121 -15.74 -3.31 -4.25
C ALA A 121 -15.68 -4.84 -4.18
N GLU A 122 -16.83 -5.51 -4.27
CA GLU A 122 -16.94 -6.95 -4.05
C GLU A 122 -17.47 -7.70 -5.29
N ASP A 123 -17.06 -8.96 -5.42
CA ASP A 123 -17.52 -9.93 -6.42
C ASP A 123 -17.61 -9.38 -7.86
N GLU A 124 -18.80 -9.42 -8.48
CA GLU A 124 -19.00 -9.01 -9.87
C GLU A 124 -18.74 -7.52 -10.09
N GLU A 125 -19.01 -6.69 -9.08
CA GLU A 125 -18.75 -5.26 -9.16
C GLU A 125 -17.24 -4.98 -9.20
N TRP A 126 -16.47 -5.69 -8.37
CA TRP A 126 -15.00 -5.63 -8.46
C TRP A 126 -14.49 -6.14 -9.81
N LYS A 127 -15.00 -7.26 -10.32
CA LYS A 127 -14.59 -7.81 -11.63
C LYS A 127 -14.87 -6.81 -12.75
N ARG A 128 -16.05 -6.20 -12.76
CA ARG A 128 -16.47 -5.16 -13.72
C ARG A 128 -15.51 -3.97 -13.69
N ILE A 129 -15.32 -3.37 -12.52
CA ILE A 129 -14.43 -2.21 -12.37
C ILE A 129 -12.98 -2.59 -12.73
N ARG A 130 -12.50 -3.77 -12.31
CA ARG A 130 -11.14 -4.24 -12.63
C ARG A 130 -10.93 -4.41 -14.12
N SER A 131 -11.89 -5.02 -14.83
CA SER A 131 -11.84 -5.16 -16.29
C SER A 131 -11.75 -3.79 -16.96
N LEU A 132 -12.56 -2.84 -16.51
CA LEU A 132 -12.64 -1.50 -17.07
C LEU A 132 -11.36 -0.67 -16.88
N LEU A 133 -10.70 -0.78 -15.73
CA LEU A 133 -9.51 0.01 -15.41
C LEU A 133 -8.19 -0.66 -15.82
N SER A 134 -8.20 -1.95 -16.17
CA SER A 134 -6.98 -2.68 -16.57
C SER A 134 -6.28 -2.09 -17.82
N PRO A 135 -7.00 -1.61 -18.85
CA PRO A 135 -6.38 -0.98 -20.03
C PRO A 135 -5.50 0.25 -19.73
N THR A 136 -5.71 0.93 -18.60
CA THR A 136 -4.93 2.12 -18.19
C THR A 136 -3.43 1.85 -18.08
N PHE A 137 -3.06 0.64 -17.65
CA PHE A 137 -1.66 0.31 -17.33
C PHE A 137 -1.03 -0.68 -18.30
N THR A 138 -1.49 -0.68 -19.55
CA THR A 138 -0.87 -1.44 -20.64
C THR A 138 0.49 -0.87 -21.02
N SER A 139 1.36 -1.68 -21.63
CA SER A 139 2.71 -1.25 -22.04
C SER A 139 2.68 0.00 -22.93
N GLY A 140 1.72 0.09 -23.86
CA GLY A 140 1.57 1.25 -24.75
C GLY A 140 1.24 2.54 -23.97
N LYS A 141 0.28 2.47 -23.04
CA LYS A 141 -0.08 3.62 -22.20
C LYS A 141 1.01 4.03 -21.23
N LEU A 142 1.74 3.08 -20.68
CA LEU A 142 2.92 3.37 -19.86
C LEU A 142 4.01 4.08 -20.68
N LYS A 143 4.30 3.64 -21.91
CA LYS A 143 5.24 4.32 -22.81
C LYS A 143 4.82 5.77 -23.08
N GLU A 144 3.53 6.02 -23.32
CA GLU A 144 2.99 7.38 -23.48
C GLU A 144 3.18 8.23 -22.20
N MET A 145 3.20 7.63 -20.99
CA MET A 145 3.36 8.36 -19.71
C MET A 145 4.80 8.77 -19.40
N VAL A 146 5.80 8.09 -19.96
CA VAL A 146 7.23 8.35 -19.66
C VAL A 146 7.64 9.81 -19.86
N PRO A 147 7.29 10.50 -20.97
CA PRO A 147 7.66 11.91 -21.15
C PRO A 147 7.09 12.84 -20.07
N ILE A 148 5.87 12.55 -19.57
CA ILE A 148 5.26 13.32 -18.48
C ILE A 148 6.03 13.10 -17.18
N ILE A 149 6.31 11.84 -16.86
CA ILE A 149 7.03 11.48 -15.63
C ILE A 149 8.46 12.03 -15.64
N ALA A 150 9.14 11.98 -16.80
CA ALA A 150 10.47 12.54 -16.99
C ALA A 150 10.49 14.05 -16.73
N LYS A 151 9.48 14.79 -17.21
CA LYS A 151 9.33 16.23 -16.92
C LYS A 151 9.31 16.52 -15.42
N TYR A 152 8.55 15.74 -14.64
CA TYR A 152 8.54 15.91 -13.17
C TYR A 152 9.82 15.41 -12.51
N GLY A 153 10.53 14.47 -13.13
CA GLY A 153 11.89 14.08 -12.75
C GLY A 153 12.87 15.25 -12.85
N ASP A 154 12.74 16.10 -13.88
CA ASP A 154 13.56 17.30 -14.04
C ASP A 154 13.23 18.37 -12.99
N VAL A 155 11.95 18.57 -12.69
CA VAL A 155 11.51 19.46 -11.60
C VAL A 155 12.04 18.98 -10.25
N LEU A 156 11.98 17.66 -10.00
CA LEU A 156 12.53 17.03 -8.81
C LEU A 156 14.04 17.29 -8.69
N VAL A 157 14.82 17.06 -9.75
CA VAL A 157 16.27 17.32 -9.75
C VAL A 157 16.57 18.79 -9.46
N ARG A 158 15.84 19.72 -10.08
CA ARG A 158 16.01 21.15 -9.84
C ARG A 158 15.73 21.54 -8.38
N ASN A 159 14.68 20.99 -7.78
CA ASN A 159 14.34 21.31 -6.40
C ASN A 159 15.34 20.70 -5.41
N LEU A 160 15.82 19.48 -5.66
CA LEU A 160 16.90 18.87 -4.88
C LEU A 160 18.22 19.62 -5.00
N ARG A 161 18.54 20.17 -6.19
CA ARG A 161 19.74 21.00 -6.39
C ARG A 161 19.73 22.22 -5.49
N ARG A 162 18.59 22.92 -5.41
CA ARG A 162 18.44 24.09 -4.53
C ARG A 162 18.69 23.73 -3.06
N GLU A 163 18.17 22.60 -2.59
CA GLU A 163 18.45 22.16 -1.21
C GLU A 163 19.91 21.77 -1.01
N ALA A 164 20.52 21.08 -1.97
CA ALA A 164 21.93 20.69 -1.94
C ALA A 164 22.88 21.92 -1.89
N GLU A 165 22.60 22.97 -2.66
CA GLU A 165 23.36 24.23 -2.65
C GLU A 165 23.31 24.94 -1.30
N THR A 166 22.18 24.86 -0.59
CA THR A 166 22.07 25.40 0.78
C THR A 166 22.72 24.52 1.84
N GLY A 167 23.11 23.29 1.51
CA GLY A 167 23.67 22.30 2.43
C GLY A 167 22.70 21.79 3.49
N LYS A 168 21.40 22.09 3.36
CA LYS A 168 20.38 21.69 4.34
C LYS A 168 20.02 20.21 4.18
N PRO A 169 19.86 19.47 5.29
CA PRO A 169 19.29 18.13 5.24
C PRO A 169 17.87 18.15 4.68
N VAL A 170 17.53 17.15 3.87
CA VAL A 170 16.25 17.05 3.15
C VAL A 170 15.41 15.93 3.73
N THR A 171 14.16 16.24 4.05
CA THR A 171 13.14 15.23 4.39
C THR A 171 12.64 14.56 3.12
N LEU A 172 12.99 13.29 2.92
CA LEU A 172 12.70 12.57 1.67
C LEU A 172 11.20 12.47 1.38
N LYS A 173 10.39 12.27 2.42
CA LYS A 173 8.93 12.09 2.29
C LYS A 173 8.24 13.32 1.71
N ASP A 174 8.75 14.52 2.00
CA ASP A 174 8.14 15.75 1.48
C ASP A 174 8.45 15.93 -0.01
N VAL A 175 9.71 15.74 -0.40
CA VAL A 175 10.13 15.90 -1.79
C VAL A 175 9.58 14.80 -2.69
N PHE A 176 9.72 13.53 -2.30
CA PHE A 176 9.16 12.41 -3.07
C PHE A 176 7.63 12.35 -2.98
N GLY A 177 7.03 12.86 -1.91
CA GLY A 177 5.58 13.02 -1.78
C GLY A 177 5.05 13.97 -2.85
N ALA A 178 5.63 15.17 -2.95
CA ALA A 178 5.25 16.14 -3.96
C ALA A 178 5.46 15.62 -5.39
N TYR A 179 6.62 14.99 -5.67
CA TYR A 179 6.87 14.33 -6.95
C TYR A 179 5.80 13.28 -7.29
N SER A 180 5.47 12.41 -6.34
CA SER A 180 4.50 11.34 -6.56
C SER A 180 3.10 11.89 -6.80
N MET A 181 2.73 12.99 -6.14
CA MET A 181 1.46 13.69 -6.36
C MET A 181 1.38 14.30 -7.76
N ASP A 182 2.42 15.02 -8.19
CA ASP A 182 2.48 15.65 -9.51
C ASP A 182 2.44 14.60 -10.63
N VAL A 183 3.16 13.49 -10.46
CA VAL A 183 3.12 12.38 -11.41
C VAL A 183 1.71 11.78 -11.48
N ILE A 184 1.12 11.36 -10.36
CA ILE A 184 -0.18 10.69 -10.43
C ILE A 184 -1.28 11.60 -10.96
N THR A 185 -1.26 12.88 -10.61
CA THR A 185 -2.29 13.83 -11.03
C THR A 185 -2.19 14.18 -12.51
N SER A 186 -0.97 14.35 -13.01
CA SER A 186 -0.73 14.62 -14.42
C SER A 186 -0.99 13.41 -15.32
N THR A 187 -0.52 12.21 -14.93
CA THR A 187 -0.70 11.02 -15.77
C THR A 187 -2.11 10.46 -15.71
N SER A 188 -2.84 10.68 -14.60
CA SER A 188 -4.19 10.12 -14.43
C SER A 188 -5.28 11.11 -14.83
N PHE A 189 -5.11 12.41 -14.59
CA PHE A 189 -6.15 13.41 -14.83
C PHE A 189 -5.76 14.49 -15.84
N GLY A 190 -4.52 14.47 -16.33
CA GLY A 190 -4.01 15.51 -17.23
C GLY A 190 -3.90 16.88 -16.55
N VAL A 191 -3.81 16.93 -15.22
CA VAL A 191 -3.73 18.17 -14.44
C VAL A 191 -2.33 18.34 -13.88
N ASN A 192 -1.75 19.52 -14.09
CA ASN A 192 -0.52 19.92 -13.41
C ASN A 192 -0.87 20.74 -12.18
N ILE A 193 -0.57 20.23 -11.00
CA ILE A 193 -0.83 20.88 -9.71
C ILE A 193 0.40 21.67 -9.24
N ASP A 194 1.59 21.29 -9.69
CA ASP A 194 2.88 21.87 -9.31
C ASP A 194 3.17 21.79 -7.80
N SER A 195 2.83 20.64 -7.20
CA SER A 195 3.05 20.35 -5.79
C SER A 195 4.54 20.40 -5.41
N LEU A 196 5.46 20.10 -6.33
CA LEU A 196 6.90 20.20 -6.10
C LEU A 196 7.35 21.62 -5.73
N ASN A 197 6.69 22.66 -6.26
CA ASN A 197 6.99 24.05 -5.93
C ASN A 197 6.05 24.63 -4.87
N ASN A 198 4.95 23.93 -4.56
CA ASN A 198 3.98 24.31 -3.54
C ASN A 198 3.81 23.22 -2.46
N PRO A 199 4.65 23.22 -1.40
CA PRO A 199 4.59 22.21 -0.33
C PRO A 199 3.28 22.19 0.46
N GLN A 200 2.51 23.29 0.41
CA GLN A 200 1.20 23.44 1.05
C GLN A 200 0.05 23.17 0.06
N ASP A 201 0.33 22.44 -1.02
CA ASP A 201 -0.69 22.14 -2.02
C ASP A 201 -1.89 21.39 -1.38
N PRO A 202 -3.13 21.85 -1.64
CA PRO A 202 -4.32 21.22 -1.08
C PRO A 202 -4.46 19.73 -1.40
N PHE A 203 -3.98 19.22 -2.53
CA PHE A 203 -4.03 17.78 -2.83
C PHE A 203 -3.09 17.00 -1.92
N VAL A 204 -1.87 17.47 -1.69
CA VAL A 204 -0.94 16.80 -0.77
C VAL A 204 -1.48 16.84 0.66
N GLU A 205 -1.96 17.99 1.14
CA GLU A 205 -2.46 18.11 2.50
C GLU A 205 -3.69 17.22 2.74
N ASN A 206 -4.65 17.23 1.80
CA ASN A 206 -5.84 16.39 1.90
C ASN A 206 -5.51 14.89 1.77
N THR A 207 -4.56 14.52 0.91
CA THR A 207 -4.16 13.11 0.75
C THR A 207 -3.39 12.61 1.97
N LYS A 208 -2.53 13.44 2.59
CA LYS A 208 -1.85 13.09 3.87
C LYS A 208 -2.87 12.77 4.98
N LYS A 209 -4.05 13.42 4.99
CA LYS A 209 -5.12 13.14 5.96
C LYS A 209 -5.78 11.77 5.77
N LEU A 210 -5.67 11.15 4.58
CA LEU A 210 -6.13 9.77 4.34
C LEU A 210 -5.25 8.71 5.00
N LEU A 211 -4.08 9.08 5.56
CA LEU A 211 -3.12 8.15 6.15
C LEU A 211 -3.31 7.93 7.64
N ARG A 212 -4.19 8.69 8.29
CA ARG A 212 -4.41 8.62 9.73
C ARG A 212 -5.29 7.43 10.10
N PHE A 213 -4.82 6.22 9.78
CA PHE A 213 -5.41 4.95 10.19
C PHE A 213 -4.56 4.35 11.30
N ASP A 214 -5.01 4.52 12.53
CA ASP A 214 -4.45 3.83 13.70
C ASP A 214 -5.49 2.82 14.21
N PHE A 215 -5.11 1.55 14.26
CA PHE A 215 -6.00 0.47 14.71
C PHE A 215 -6.28 0.52 16.21
N LEU A 216 -5.47 1.25 16.97
CA LEU A 216 -5.68 1.48 18.40
C LEU A 216 -6.47 2.75 18.67
N ASP A 217 -6.84 3.51 17.63
CA ASP A 217 -7.76 4.62 17.77
C ASP A 217 -9.12 4.12 18.29
N PRO A 218 -9.75 4.82 19.27
CA PRO A 218 -11.01 4.37 19.87
C PRO A 218 -12.12 4.10 18.86
N PHE A 219 -12.18 4.84 17.76
CA PHE A 219 -13.17 4.63 16.72
C PHE A 219 -12.93 3.29 15.99
N PHE A 220 -11.69 2.98 15.60
CA PHE A 220 -11.34 1.71 14.97
C PHE A 220 -11.53 0.51 15.91
N LEU A 221 -11.17 0.67 17.19
CA LEU A 221 -11.44 -0.35 18.20
C LEU A 221 -12.94 -0.62 18.35
N SER A 222 -13.76 0.43 18.37
CA SER A 222 -15.21 0.28 18.53
C SER A 222 -15.86 -0.52 17.40
N ILE A 223 -15.51 -0.23 16.13
CA ILE A 223 -16.06 -0.95 14.97
C ILE A 223 -15.52 -2.38 14.85
N THR A 224 -14.32 -2.65 15.38
CA THR A 224 -13.72 -3.98 15.36
C THR A 224 -14.34 -4.89 16.43
N ILE A 225 -14.60 -4.35 17.63
CA ILE A 225 -15.24 -5.09 18.72
C ILE A 225 -16.73 -5.28 18.46
N PHE A 226 -17.40 -4.24 17.92
CA PHE A 226 -18.83 -4.19 17.70
C PHE A 226 -19.14 -3.93 16.20
N PRO A 227 -18.93 -4.91 15.31
CA PRO A 227 -19.14 -4.73 13.88
C PRO A 227 -20.61 -4.46 13.51
N PHE A 228 -21.57 -4.79 14.39
CA PHE A 228 -22.99 -4.50 14.17
C PHE A 228 -23.33 -3.01 14.18
N ILE A 229 -22.43 -2.14 14.65
CA ILE A 229 -22.64 -0.69 14.62
C ILE A 229 -22.35 -0.13 13.21
N ILE A 230 -21.59 -0.84 12.37
CA ILE A 230 -21.18 -0.36 11.04
C ILE A 230 -22.39 0.04 10.17
N PRO A 231 -23.47 -0.77 10.04
CA PRO A 231 -24.65 -0.36 9.29
C PRO A 231 -25.33 0.90 9.86
N ILE A 232 -25.30 1.10 11.18
CA ILE A 232 -25.84 2.29 11.83
C ILE A 232 -25.00 3.52 11.46
N LEU A 233 -23.68 3.40 11.52
CA LEU A 233 -22.75 4.48 11.13
C LEU A 233 -22.92 4.86 9.66
N GLU A 234 -23.12 3.89 8.77
CA GLU A 234 -23.41 4.12 7.34
C GLU A 234 -24.71 4.92 7.14
N VAL A 235 -25.79 4.58 7.86
CA VAL A 235 -27.06 5.34 7.81
C VAL A 235 -26.89 6.77 8.33
N LEU A 236 -26.07 6.95 9.37
CA LEU A 236 -25.68 8.27 9.89
C LEU A 236 -24.65 9.00 9.00
N ASN A 237 -24.26 8.39 7.87
CA ASN A 237 -23.28 8.89 6.91
C ASN A 237 -21.87 9.12 7.54
N ILE A 238 -21.58 8.49 8.67
CA ILE A 238 -20.26 8.53 9.33
C ILE A 238 -19.35 7.58 8.55
N SER A 239 -18.16 8.05 8.15
CA SER A 239 -17.20 7.24 7.40
C SER A 239 -15.82 7.30 8.03
N ILE A 240 -15.07 6.21 7.87
CA ILE A 240 -13.64 6.15 8.16
C ILE A 240 -12.82 7.12 7.29
N PHE A 241 -13.34 7.52 6.14
CA PHE A 241 -12.71 8.50 5.27
C PHE A 241 -13.13 9.91 5.69
N PRO A 242 -12.18 10.83 5.94
CA PRO A 242 -12.52 12.20 6.31
C PRO A 242 -13.45 12.87 5.29
N ARG A 243 -14.61 13.36 5.75
CA ARG A 243 -15.63 14.00 4.89
C ARG A 243 -15.07 15.22 4.15
N GLU A 244 -14.20 16.00 4.79
CA GLU A 244 -13.54 17.16 4.19
C GLU A 244 -12.71 16.76 2.96
N VAL A 245 -11.90 15.72 3.11
CA VAL A 245 -11.01 15.21 2.05
C VAL A 245 -11.82 14.63 0.90
N THR A 246 -12.79 13.77 1.19
CA THR A 246 -13.63 13.15 0.15
C THR A 246 -14.49 14.18 -0.58
N SER A 247 -14.97 15.22 0.10
CA SER A 247 -15.67 16.37 -0.50
C SER A 247 -14.75 17.19 -1.41
N PHE A 248 -13.52 17.50 -0.95
CA PHE A 248 -12.53 18.22 -1.74
C PHE A 248 -12.21 17.45 -3.04
N LEU A 249 -11.82 16.18 -2.93
CA LEU A 249 -11.47 15.37 -4.09
C LEU A 249 -12.66 15.16 -5.03
N ARG A 250 -13.89 14.98 -4.50
CA ARG A 250 -15.10 14.92 -5.33
C ARG A 250 -15.30 16.20 -6.14
N LYS A 251 -15.17 17.37 -5.50
CA LYS A 251 -15.30 18.67 -6.19
C LYS A 251 -14.20 18.86 -7.24
N SER A 252 -12.96 18.50 -6.92
CA SER A 252 -11.83 18.59 -7.85
C SER A 252 -12.02 17.70 -9.07
N VAL A 253 -12.32 16.41 -8.87
CA VAL A 253 -12.55 15.45 -9.97
C VAL A 253 -13.72 15.89 -10.84
N LYS A 254 -14.81 16.38 -10.24
CA LYS A 254 -15.96 16.91 -10.99
C LYS A 254 -15.56 18.09 -11.88
N ARG A 255 -14.81 19.06 -11.35
CA ARG A 255 -14.31 20.21 -12.13
C ARG A 255 -13.41 19.77 -13.29
N ILE A 256 -12.52 18.80 -13.05
CA ILE A 256 -11.62 18.29 -14.10
C ILE A 256 -12.43 17.59 -15.20
N LYS A 257 -13.40 16.75 -14.83
CA LYS A 257 -14.31 16.10 -15.77
C LYS A 257 -15.10 17.13 -16.59
N GLU A 258 -15.69 18.13 -15.95
CA GLU A 258 -16.46 19.19 -16.62
C GLU A 258 -15.58 20.03 -17.56
N SER A 259 -14.35 20.37 -17.15
CA SER A 259 -13.40 21.08 -18.01
C SER A 259 -13.08 20.26 -19.26
N ARG A 260 -12.91 18.95 -19.11
CA ARG A 260 -12.58 18.05 -20.22
C ARG A 260 -13.72 17.82 -21.19
N LEU A 261 -14.97 17.77 -20.70
CA LEU A 261 -16.14 17.64 -21.56
C LEU A 261 -16.43 18.92 -22.38
N LYS A 262 -15.92 20.08 -21.95
CA LYS A 262 -16.08 21.35 -22.65
C LYS A 262 -14.98 21.63 -23.68
N ASP A 263 -13.82 21.00 -23.51
CA ASP A 263 -12.69 21.18 -24.41
C ASP A 263 -12.91 20.33 -25.68
N THR A 264 -12.73 20.97 -26.85
CA THR A 264 -12.94 20.36 -28.17
C THR A 264 -11.67 19.72 -28.72
N GLN A 265 -10.53 19.85 -28.03
CA GLN A 265 -9.28 19.23 -28.46
C GLN A 265 -9.25 17.73 -28.18
N LYS A 266 -8.59 16.97 -29.07
CA LYS A 266 -8.31 15.54 -28.84
C LYS A 266 -7.41 15.38 -27.62
N HIS A 267 -7.99 14.97 -26.51
CA HIS A 267 -7.23 14.66 -25.31
C HIS A 267 -6.43 13.38 -25.46
N ARG A 268 -5.29 13.36 -24.78
CA ARG A 268 -4.54 12.14 -24.52
C ARG A 268 -5.44 11.17 -23.75
N VAL A 269 -5.40 9.88 -24.11
CA VAL A 269 -6.09 8.83 -23.36
C VAL A 269 -5.34 8.58 -22.06
N ASP A 270 -5.77 9.24 -20.99
CA ASP A 270 -5.32 9.01 -19.61
C ASP A 270 -6.38 8.24 -18.80
N PHE A 271 -6.13 8.05 -17.51
CA PHE A 271 -7.03 7.31 -16.62
C PHE A 271 -8.45 7.92 -16.57
N LEU A 272 -8.55 9.25 -16.46
CA LEU A 272 -9.82 9.94 -16.45
C LEU A 272 -10.56 9.79 -17.78
N GLN A 273 -9.84 9.87 -18.91
CA GLN A 273 -10.46 9.68 -20.22
C GLN A 273 -11.06 8.28 -20.36
N LEU A 274 -10.35 7.22 -19.93
CA LEU A 274 -10.88 5.85 -19.95
C LEU A 274 -12.13 5.70 -19.07
N MET A 275 -12.16 6.35 -17.90
CA MET A 275 -13.35 6.36 -17.06
C MET A 275 -14.50 7.11 -17.73
N ILE A 276 -14.25 8.24 -18.41
CA ILE A 276 -15.28 9.00 -19.15
C ILE A 276 -15.81 8.19 -20.33
N ASP A 277 -14.93 7.55 -21.11
CA ASP A 277 -15.30 6.73 -22.27
C ASP A 277 -16.18 5.55 -21.85
N SER A 278 -15.90 4.97 -20.68
CA SER A 278 -16.79 3.97 -20.07
C SER A 278 -18.19 4.50 -19.81
N GLN A 279 -18.34 5.74 -19.32
CA GLN A 279 -19.66 6.33 -19.08
C GLN A 279 -20.45 6.53 -20.37
N ASN A 280 -19.76 6.73 -21.50
CA ASN A 280 -20.35 6.98 -22.80
C ASN A 280 -20.59 5.70 -23.63
N SER A 281 -20.12 4.54 -23.17
CA SER A 281 -20.28 3.26 -23.86
C SER A 281 -21.72 2.74 -23.77
N LYS A 282 -22.22 2.07 -24.83
CA LYS A 282 -23.54 1.41 -24.79
C LYS A 282 -23.52 0.32 -23.72
N GLU A 283 -24.41 0.44 -22.73
CA GLU A 283 -24.52 -0.55 -21.67
C GLU A 283 -24.84 -1.94 -22.26
N THR A 284 -24.01 -2.93 -21.92
CA THR A 284 -24.32 -4.35 -22.12
C THR A 284 -24.25 -5.05 -20.77
N GLU A 285 -24.82 -6.25 -20.64
CA GLU A 285 -24.76 -7.04 -19.40
C GLU A 285 -23.31 -7.27 -18.90
N SER A 286 -22.33 -7.27 -19.81
CA SER A 286 -20.90 -7.43 -19.47
C SER A 286 -20.12 -6.11 -19.32
N HIS A 287 -20.66 -4.99 -19.82
CA HIS A 287 -20.01 -3.66 -19.83
C HIS A 287 -21.05 -2.60 -19.42
N LYS A 288 -21.30 -2.52 -18.11
CA LYS A 288 -22.08 -1.42 -17.53
C LYS A 288 -21.17 -0.20 -17.32
N ALA A 289 -21.68 0.97 -17.67
CA ALA A 289 -21.00 2.26 -17.51
C ALA A 289 -20.63 2.56 -16.05
N LEU A 290 -19.57 3.34 -15.82
CA LEU A 290 -19.25 3.86 -14.49
C LEU A 290 -20.24 4.97 -14.09
N SER A 291 -20.73 4.93 -12.86
CA SER A 291 -21.44 6.08 -12.27
C SER A 291 -20.46 7.20 -11.89
N ASP A 292 -20.95 8.44 -11.76
CA ASP A 292 -20.11 9.56 -11.29
C ASP A 292 -19.52 9.30 -9.90
N GLN A 293 -20.27 8.60 -9.04
CA GLN A 293 -19.78 8.20 -7.72
C GLN A 293 -18.66 7.16 -7.82
N GLU A 294 -18.80 6.16 -8.70
CA GLU A 294 -17.73 5.18 -8.97
C GLU A 294 -16.48 5.86 -9.53
N LEU A 295 -16.62 6.77 -10.50
CA LEU A 295 -15.50 7.51 -11.10
C LEU A 295 -14.73 8.30 -10.03
N VAL A 296 -15.44 9.00 -9.15
CA VAL A 296 -14.81 9.73 -8.03
C VAL A 296 -14.15 8.76 -7.05
N ALA A 297 -14.79 7.63 -6.73
CA ALA A 297 -14.20 6.63 -5.83
C ALA A 297 -12.89 6.04 -6.40
N GLN A 298 -12.83 5.78 -7.71
CA GLN A 298 -11.59 5.34 -8.37
C GLN A 298 -10.53 6.44 -8.37
N SER A 299 -10.93 7.68 -8.64
CA SER A 299 -10.00 8.81 -8.63
C SER A 299 -9.31 8.97 -7.26
N ILE A 300 -10.08 8.87 -6.18
CA ILE A 300 -9.55 8.98 -4.80
C ILE A 300 -8.56 7.85 -4.51
N ILE A 301 -8.89 6.60 -4.84
CA ILE A 301 -7.99 5.48 -4.53
C ILE A 301 -6.71 5.52 -5.37
N PHE A 302 -6.77 6.00 -6.62
CA PHE A 302 -5.58 6.14 -7.47
C PHE A 302 -4.67 7.27 -7.00
N ILE A 303 -5.23 8.43 -6.60
CA ILE A 303 -4.45 9.52 -6.00
C ILE A 303 -3.75 9.03 -4.73
N PHE A 304 -4.49 8.37 -3.83
CA PHE A 304 -3.94 7.83 -2.59
C PHE A 304 -2.82 6.82 -2.85
N ALA A 305 -3.07 5.82 -3.69
CA ALA A 305 -2.10 4.77 -3.99
C ALA A 305 -0.85 5.34 -4.69
N GLY A 306 -1.03 6.20 -5.69
CA GLY A 306 0.06 6.81 -6.44
C GLY A 306 0.93 7.75 -5.61
N TYR A 307 0.34 8.48 -4.67
CA TYR A 307 1.05 9.38 -3.76
C TYR A 307 1.79 8.64 -2.65
N GLU A 308 1.07 7.90 -1.80
CA GLU A 308 1.65 7.41 -0.55
C GLU A 308 2.65 6.29 -0.78
N THR A 309 2.26 5.28 -1.55
CA THR A 309 3.07 4.06 -1.70
C THR A 309 4.39 4.36 -2.44
N THR A 310 4.31 5.09 -3.55
CA THR A 310 5.47 5.49 -4.35
C THR A 310 6.46 6.33 -3.52
N SER A 311 5.97 7.36 -2.84
CA SER A 311 6.86 8.26 -2.07
C SER A 311 7.51 7.58 -0.87
N SER A 312 6.79 6.66 -0.21
CA SER A 312 7.36 5.86 0.87
C SER A 312 8.44 4.90 0.35
N VAL A 313 8.19 4.15 -0.73
CA VAL A 313 9.18 3.24 -1.31
C VAL A 313 10.41 4.00 -1.83
N LEU A 314 10.23 5.13 -2.52
CA LEU A 314 11.36 5.98 -2.93
C LEU A 314 12.20 6.43 -1.74
N SER A 315 11.55 6.80 -0.63
CA SER A 315 12.27 7.19 0.59
C SER A 315 13.06 6.02 1.18
N PHE A 316 12.50 4.81 1.22
CA PHE A 316 13.20 3.61 1.67
C PHE A 316 14.38 3.25 0.75
N ILE A 317 14.20 3.32 -0.57
CA ILE A 317 15.28 3.04 -1.54
C ILE A 317 16.46 3.98 -1.27
N ILE A 318 16.20 5.28 -1.18
CA ILE A 318 17.25 6.28 -1.00
C ILE A 318 17.90 6.17 0.40
N TYR A 319 17.15 5.75 1.42
CA TYR A 319 17.72 5.41 2.73
C TYR A 319 18.72 4.25 2.65
N GLU A 320 18.33 3.15 1.99
CA GLU A 320 19.20 1.99 1.83
C GLU A 320 20.45 2.35 1.01
N LEU A 321 20.31 3.13 -0.07
CA LEU A 321 21.44 3.61 -0.85
C LEU A 321 22.37 4.53 -0.05
N ALA A 322 21.84 5.40 0.80
CA ALA A 322 22.66 6.28 1.64
C ALA A 322 23.42 5.51 2.72
N THR A 323 22.85 4.41 3.23
CA THR A 323 23.47 3.56 4.26
C THR A 323 24.34 2.43 3.69
N HIS A 324 24.29 2.21 2.37
CA HIS A 324 25.13 1.27 1.62
C HIS A 324 25.82 1.98 0.44
N PRO A 325 26.88 2.77 0.70
CA PRO A 325 27.52 3.61 -0.33
C PRO A 325 28.08 2.81 -1.52
N ASP A 326 28.52 1.58 -1.29
CA ASP A 326 28.98 0.64 -2.31
C ASP A 326 27.86 0.26 -3.30
N VAL A 327 26.65 0.01 -2.79
CA VAL A 327 25.48 -0.25 -3.63
C VAL A 327 25.08 0.99 -4.40
N GLN A 328 25.09 2.17 -3.76
CA GLN A 328 24.79 3.43 -4.41
C GLN A 328 25.77 3.74 -5.54
N GLN A 329 27.07 3.55 -5.31
CA GLN A 329 28.11 3.75 -6.32
C GLN A 329 27.91 2.78 -7.50
N LYS A 330 27.72 1.49 -7.23
CA LYS A 330 27.50 0.49 -8.28
C LYS A 330 26.25 0.79 -9.13
N LEU A 331 25.18 1.29 -8.50
CA LEU A 331 23.98 1.71 -9.22
C LEU A 331 24.21 2.97 -10.06
N GLN A 332 24.96 3.95 -9.54
CA GLN A 332 25.36 5.13 -10.30
C GLN A 332 26.19 4.74 -11.54
N GLU A 333 27.13 3.80 -11.40
CA GLU A 333 27.95 3.28 -12.51
C GLU A 333 27.10 2.59 -13.60
N GLU A 334 26.10 1.77 -13.23
CA GLU A 334 25.15 1.18 -14.20
C GLU A 334 24.39 2.28 -14.94
N ILE A 335 23.87 3.28 -14.20
CA ILE A 335 23.11 4.39 -14.78
C ILE A 335 23.97 5.19 -15.76
N ASP A 336 25.21 5.52 -15.39
CA ASP A 336 26.11 6.30 -16.22
C ASP A 336 26.57 5.51 -17.47
N THR A 337 26.69 4.19 -17.35
CA THR A 337 27.01 3.30 -18.48
C THR A 337 25.88 3.26 -19.51
N VAL A 338 24.63 3.12 -19.05
CA VAL A 338 23.45 3.04 -19.94
C VAL A 338 23.04 4.41 -20.47
N LEU A 339 23.22 5.48 -19.68
CA LEU A 339 22.83 6.85 -19.98
C LEU A 339 24.02 7.83 -19.79
N PRO A 340 25.05 7.76 -20.65
CA PRO A 340 26.23 8.61 -20.55
C PRO A 340 25.87 10.08 -20.67
N ASN A 341 26.68 10.95 -20.07
CA ASN A 341 26.48 12.41 -20.06
C ASN A 341 25.09 12.84 -19.53
N LYS A 342 24.55 12.08 -18.57
CA LYS A 342 23.22 12.31 -17.98
C LYS A 342 22.09 12.30 -19.02
N ALA A 343 22.22 11.46 -20.05
CA ALA A 343 21.19 11.31 -21.08
C ALA A 343 19.81 11.02 -20.44
N PRO A 344 18.73 11.59 -21.00
CA PRO A 344 17.39 11.40 -20.46
C PRO A 344 16.94 9.94 -20.60
N PRO A 345 16.34 9.34 -19.56
CA PRO A 345 15.86 7.98 -19.62
C PRO A 345 14.66 7.83 -20.56
N THR A 346 14.65 6.72 -21.31
CA THR A 346 13.51 6.26 -22.10
C THR A 346 12.89 5.01 -21.45
N TYR A 347 11.67 4.63 -21.87
CA TYR A 347 11.02 3.42 -21.37
C TYR A 347 11.91 2.18 -21.51
N ASP A 348 12.56 2.00 -22.66
CA ASP A 348 13.32 0.79 -22.95
C ASP A 348 14.65 0.78 -22.17
N THR A 349 15.32 1.93 -21.99
CA THR A 349 16.52 2.02 -21.14
C THR A 349 16.24 1.73 -19.66
N VAL A 350 15.06 2.11 -19.15
CA VAL A 350 14.65 1.80 -17.77
C VAL A 350 14.50 0.30 -17.54
N LEU A 351 14.11 -0.45 -18.58
CA LEU A 351 13.97 -1.91 -18.51
C LEU A 351 15.30 -2.65 -18.67
N GLN A 352 16.33 -2.01 -19.23
CA GLN A 352 17.65 -2.59 -19.42
C GLN A 352 18.53 -2.57 -18.16
N MET A 353 18.23 -1.68 -17.20
CA MET A 353 18.99 -1.54 -15.95
C MET A 353 18.62 -2.64 -14.96
N GLU A 354 19.46 -3.67 -14.88
CA GLU A 354 19.24 -4.87 -14.07
C GLU A 354 19.50 -4.59 -12.60
N TYR A 355 20.61 -3.91 -12.28
CA TYR A 355 20.97 -3.61 -10.90
C TYR A 355 19.99 -2.62 -10.25
N LEU A 356 19.45 -1.67 -11.02
CA LEU A 356 18.33 -0.84 -10.60
C LEU A 356 17.10 -1.67 -10.23
N ASP A 357 16.75 -2.69 -11.01
CA ASP A 357 15.64 -3.60 -10.69
C ASP A 357 15.91 -4.38 -9.40
N MET A 358 17.14 -4.88 -9.24
CA MET A 358 17.59 -5.59 -8.05
C MET A 358 17.47 -4.73 -6.78
N VAL A 359 17.90 -3.48 -6.83
CA VAL A 359 17.81 -2.51 -5.72
C VAL A 359 16.35 -2.23 -5.35
N VAL A 360 15.49 -2.00 -6.35
CA VAL A 360 14.05 -1.77 -6.12
C VAL A 360 13.40 -2.99 -5.48
N ASN A 361 13.69 -4.19 -6.00
CA ASN A 361 13.10 -5.43 -5.49
C ASN A 361 13.57 -5.78 -4.07
N GLU A 362 14.87 -5.63 -3.79
CA GLU A 362 15.38 -5.87 -2.44
C GLU A 362 14.80 -4.88 -1.44
N THR A 363 14.59 -3.62 -1.84
CA THR A 363 13.90 -2.64 -0.99
C THR A 363 12.45 -3.05 -0.72
N LEU A 364 11.72 -3.53 -1.73
CA LEU A 364 10.35 -4.00 -1.58
C LEU A 364 10.23 -5.31 -0.78
N ARG A 365 11.30 -6.11 -0.72
CA ARG A 365 11.41 -7.27 0.17
C ARG A 365 11.54 -6.83 1.63
N ILE A 366 12.43 -5.89 1.92
CA ILE A 366 12.62 -5.40 3.30
C ILE A 366 11.42 -4.54 3.76
N PHE A 367 10.87 -3.74 2.85
CA PHE A 367 9.80 -2.79 3.16
C PHE A 367 8.53 -3.01 2.32
N PRO A 368 7.82 -4.15 2.46
CA PRO A 368 6.55 -4.34 1.80
C PRO A 368 5.49 -3.43 2.42
N ILE A 369 5.16 -2.33 1.73
CA ILE A 369 4.22 -1.31 2.22
C ILE A 369 2.88 -1.91 2.66
N ALA A 370 2.38 -2.88 1.88
CA ALA A 370 1.29 -3.74 2.28
C ALA A 370 1.86 -4.97 3.03
N MET A 371 1.88 -4.88 4.35
CA MET A 371 2.50 -5.90 5.23
C MET A 371 1.81 -7.26 5.16
N ARG A 372 0.51 -7.27 4.83
CA ARG A 372 -0.35 -8.46 4.73
C ARG A 372 -1.19 -8.41 3.46
N LEU A 373 -1.53 -9.59 2.94
CA LEU A 373 -2.58 -9.74 1.94
C LEU A 373 -3.75 -10.51 2.56
N GLU A 374 -4.97 -10.06 2.32
CA GLU A 374 -6.16 -10.67 2.93
C GLU A 374 -7.20 -11.07 1.88
N ARG A 375 -7.88 -12.20 2.13
CA ARG A 375 -9.07 -12.64 1.40
C ARG A 375 -10.13 -13.18 2.35
N VAL A 376 -11.40 -12.91 2.08
CA VAL A 376 -12.51 -13.49 2.84
C VAL A 376 -12.91 -14.81 2.19
N CYS A 377 -13.01 -15.87 2.99
CA CYS A 377 -13.54 -17.16 2.56
C CYS A 377 -15.07 -17.09 2.43
N LYS A 378 -15.64 -17.10 1.22
CA LYS A 378 -17.10 -16.91 1.05
C LYS A 378 -17.94 -18.19 1.21
N LYS A 379 -17.31 -19.35 1.22
CA LYS A 379 -17.93 -20.68 1.38
C LYS A 379 -16.95 -21.63 2.05
N ASP A 380 -17.46 -22.63 2.76
CA ASP A 380 -16.63 -23.68 3.36
C ASP A 380 -15.82 -24.39 2.27
N VAL A 381 -14.52 -24.58 2.52
CA VAL A 381 -13.60 -25.20 1.57
C VAL A 381 -12.50 -25.93 2.31
N GLU A 382 -11.96 -26.99 1.71
CA GLU A 382 -10.75 -27.66 2.17
C GLU A 382 -9.61 -27.37 1.19
N ILE A 383 -8.47 -26.91 1.69
CA ILE A 383 -7.29 -26.58 0.88
C ILE A 383 -6.08 -27.23 1.52
N ASN A 384 -5.40 -28.10 0.77
CA ASN A 384 -4.20 -28.80 1.20
C ASN A 384 -4.37 -29.46 2.60
N GLY A 385 -5.52 -30.09 2.86
CA GLY A 385 -5.82 -30.76 4.12
C GLY A 385 -6.26 -29.84 5.27
N ILE A 386 -6.45 -28.53 5.02
CA ILE A 386 -6.95 -27.57 6.01
C ILE A 386 -8.38 -27.14 5.63
N PHE A 387 -9.31 -27.39 6.54
CA PHE A 387 -10.68 -26.90 6.42
C PHE A 387 -10.76 -25.41 6.81
N ILE A 388 -11.27 -24.58 5.89
CA ILE A 388 -11.45 -23.14 6.06
C ILE A 388 -12.95 -22.83 6.02
N PRO A 389 -13.57 -22.54 7.18
CA PRO A 389 -14.97 -22.15 7.24
C PRO A 389 -15.26 -20.84 6.51
N LYS A 390 -16.50 -20.70 6.03
CA LYS A 390 -17.07 -19.47 5.53
C LYS A 390 -16.94 -18.34 6.56
N GLY A 391 -16.61 -17.15 6.07
CA GLY A 391 -16.44 -15.94 6.85
C GLY A 391 -15.04 -15.76 7.45
N VAL A 392 -14.19 -16.78 7.45
CA VAL A 392 -12.79 -16.64 7.90
C VAL A 392 -12.01 -15.75 6.93
N VAL A 393 -11.22 -14.83 7.47
CA VAL A 393 -10.25 -14.06 6.68
C VAL A 393 -8.98 -14.89 6.56
N VAL A 394 -8.61 -15.27 5.35
CA VAL A 394 -7.31 -15.89 5.06
C VAL A 394 -6.29 -14.77 4.83
N MET A 395 -5.22 -14.78 5.61
CA MET A 395 -4.18 -13.77 5.62
C MET A 395 -2.84 -14.36 5.20
N ILE A 396 -2.13 -13.66 4.32
CA ILE A 396 -0.76 -13.98 3.90
C ILE A 396 0.16 -12.92 4.51
N PRO A 397 1.08 -13.30 5.43
CA PRO A 397 1.92 -12.37 6.17
C PRO A 397 3.15 -12.00 5.34
N SER A 398 2.98 -11.18 4.30
CA SER A 398 4.04 -10.79 3.35
C SER A 398 5.31 -10.33 4.06
N TYR A 399 5.21 -9.44 5.06
CA TYR A 399 6.38 -8.99 5.81
C TYR A 399 7.14 -10.15 6.47
N ALA A 400 6.42 -11.08 7.11
CA ALA A 400 7.06 -12.22 7.77
C ALA A 400 7.71 -13.19 6.77
N LEU A 401 7.05 -13.43 5.63
CA LEU A 401 7.58 -14.25 4.55
C LEU A 401 8.81 -13.63 3.88
N HIS A 402 8.87 -12.30 3.79
CA HIS A 402 10.00 -11.58 3.18
C HIS A 402 11.22 -11.52 4.11
N HIS A 403 11.04 -11.74 5.41
CA HIS A 403 12.10 -11.78 6.42
C HIS A 403 12.35 -13.19 6.97
N ASP A 404 11.79 -14.22 6.34
CA ASP A 404 11.98 -15.61 6.78
C ASP A 404 13.38 -16.11 6.39
N PRO A 405 14.25 -16.46 7.36
CA PRO A 405 15.60 -16.94 7.08
C PRO A 405 15.62 -18.26 6.29
N LYS A 406 14.50 -18.99 6.24
CA LYS A 406 14.34 -20.18 5.39
C LYS A 406 14.42 -19.86 3.90
N TYR A 407 13.89 -18.71 3.49
CA TYR A 407 13.86 -18.28 2.10
C TYR A 407 14.94 -17.23 1.79
N TRP A 408 15.38 -16.49 2.80
CA TRP A 408 16.29 -15.36 2.64
C TRP A 408 17.46 -15.46 3.63
N PRO A 409 18.65 -15.94 3.21
CA PRO A 409 19.83 -15.98 4.08
C PRO A 409 20.19 -14.57 4.58
N GLU A 410 20.40 -14.36 5.88
CA GLU A 410 20.63 -13.00 6.45
C GLU A 410 19.50 -12.01 6.09
N PRO A 411 18.23 -12.30 6.45
CA PRO A 411 17.05 -11.62 5.90
C PRO A 411 16.98 -10.12 6.20
N GLU A 412 17.64 -9.67 7.26
CA GLU A 412 17.65 -8.26 7.69
C GLU A 412 18.69 -7.41 6.94
N LYS A 413 19.61 -8.02 6.17
CA LYS A 413 20.61 -7.29 5.38
C LYS A 413 20.07 -6.93 4.01
N PHE A 414 20.38 -5.71 3.57
CA PHE A 414 20.10 -5.21 2.23
C PHE A 414 21.13 -5.76 1.23
N LEU A 415 20.74 -6.78 0.46
CA LEU A 415 21.60 -7.46 -0.51
C LEU A 415 20.89 -7.56 -1.88
N PRO A 416 21.05 -6.56 -2.76
CA PRO A 416 20.41 -6.56 -4.09
C PRO A 416 20.70 -7.82 -4.92
N GLU A 417 21.88 -8.44 -4.73
CA GLU A 417 22.34 -9.65 -5.43
C GLU A 417 21.39 -10.87 -5.29
N ARG A 418 20.48 -10.86 -4.32
CA ARG A 418 19.40 -11.86 -4.21
C ARG A 418 18.51 -11.90 -5.45
N PHE A 419 18.30 -10.75 -6.08
CA PHE A 419 17.45 -10.58 -7.26
C PHE A 419 18.23 -10.59 -8.58
N SER A 420 19.51 -10.98 -8.56
CA SER A 420 20.29 -11.16 -9.79
C SER A 420 19.65 -12.23 -10.67
N LYS A 421 19.87 -12.16 -11.99
CA LYS A 421 19.35 -13.16 -12.96
C LYS A 421 19.67 -14.60 -12.56
N LYS A 422 20.84 -14.85 -11.97
CA LYS A 422 21.27 -16.18 -11.51
C LYS A 422 20.41 -16.72 -10.36
N ASN A 423 19.89 -15.84 -9.51
CA ASN A 423 19.13 -16.20 -8.31
C ASN A 423 17.62 -16.03 -8.48
N ASN A 424 17.17 -15.27 -9.48
CA ASN A 424 15.77 -14.88 -9.64
C ASN A 424 14.82 -16.09 -9.80
N ASP A 425 15.26 -17.15 -10.49
CA ASP A 425 14.47 -18.38 -10.64
C ASP A 425 14.24 -19.13 -9.32
N ASN A 426 15.03 -18.84 -8.28
CA ASN A 426 14.87 -19.43 -6.95
C ASN A 426 13.86 -18.67 -6.08
N ILE A 427 13.37 -17.52 -6.52
CA ILE A 427 12.43 -16.69 -5.75
C ILE A 427 11.00 -17.16 -6.01
N ASP A 428 10.39 -17.79 -5.01
CA ASP A 428 9.00 -18.23 -5.12
C ASP A 428 8.05 -17.00 -5.16
N PRO A 429 7.22 -16.86 -6.21
CA PRO A 429 6.33 -15.71 -6.41
C PRO A 429 5.16 -15.66 -5.40
N TYR A 430 5.00 -16.69 -4.57
CA TYR A 430 4.03 -16.73 -3.48
C TYR A 430 4.68 -16.47 -2.10
N ILE A 431 6.01 -16.42 -2.04
CA ILE A 431 6.77 -15.91 -0.89
C ILE A 431 7.06 -14.43 -1.08
N TYR A 432 7.67 -14.04 -2.20
CA TYR A 432 7.92 -12.64 -2.55
C TYR A 432 6.68 -12.02 -3.23
N THR A 433 5.90 -11.28 -2.44
CA THR A 433 4.56 -10.77 -2.82
C THR A 433 4.35 -9.26 -2.55
N PRO A 434 5.31 -8.35 -2.84
CA PRO A 434 5.17 -6.93 -2.52
C PRO A 434 3.99 -6.23 -3.23
N PHE A 435 3.57 -6.77 -4.38
CA PHE A 435 2.40 -6.30 -5.14
C PHE A 435 1.21 -7.26 -5.09
N GLY A 436 1.27 -8.27 -4.21
CA GLY A 436 0.35 -9.40 -4.19
C GLY A 436 0.45 -10.29 -5.43
N SER A 437 -0.49 -11.23 -5.57
CA SER A 437 -0.54 -12.18 -6.70
C SER A 437 -1.99 -12.45 -7.13
N GLY A 438 -2.12 -13.03 -8.32
CA GLY A 438 -3.40 -13.41 -8.93
C GLY A 438 -4.25 -12.23 -9.44
N PRO A 439 -5.52 -12.50 -9.82
CA PRO A 439 -6.40 -11.52 -10.44
C PRO A 439 -6.60 -10.21 -9.66
N ARG A 440 -6.46 -10.27 -8.33
CA ARG A 440 -6.66 -9.14 -7.42
C ARG A 440 -5.35 -8.54 -6.88
N ASN A 441 -4.24 -8.74 -7.59
CA ASN A 441 -2.95 -8.07 -7.33
C ASN A 441 -3.01 -6.54 -7.58
N CYS A 442 -1.92 -5.84 -7.30
CA CYS A 442 -1.80 -4.41 -7.57
C CYS A 442 -1.98 -4.11 -9.07
N ILE A 443 -3.01 -3.33 -9.42
CA ILE A 443 -3.27 -2.93 -10.81
C ILE A 443 -2.18 -1.98 -11.34
N GLY A 444 -1.62 -1.15 -10.47
CA GLY A 444 -0.64 -0.12 -10.79
C GLY A 444 0.81 -0.58 -10.67
N MET A 445 1.10 -1.88 -10.49
CA MET A 445 2.46 -2.39 -10.25
C MET A 445 3.47 -1.87 -11.27
N ARG A 446 3.16 -2.02 -12.56
CA ARG A 446 4.06 -1.62 -13.66
C ARG A 446 4.25 -0.10 -13.73
N PHE A 447 3.20 0.66 -13.45
CA PHE A 447 3.27 2.11 -13.36
C PHE A 447 4.17 2.54 -12.20
N ALA A 448 3.97 1.98 -11.01
CA ALA A 448 4.75 2.29 -9.82
C ALA A 448 6.24 1.98 -10.04
N LEU A 449 6.57 0.79 -10.54
CA LEU A 449 7.96 0.41 -10.83
C LEU A 449 8.62 1.36 -11.84
N MET A 450 7.94 1.67 -12.94
CA MET A 450 8.44 2.61 -13.94
C MET A 450 8.64 4.02 -13.36
N ASN A 451 7.65 4.52 -12.61
CA ASN A 451 7.71 5.84 -11.99
C ASN A 451 8.87 5.95 -10.99
N MET A 452 9.00 4.95 -10.10
CA MET A 452 10.09 4.93 -9.11
C MET A 452 11.46 4.86 -9.78
N LYS A 453 11.62 3.99 -10.78
CA LYS A 453 12.90 3.87 -11.52
C LYS A 453 13.27 5.16 -12.24
N LEU A 454 12.33 5.83 -12.90
CA LEU A 454 12.57 7.12 -13.54
C LEU A 454 13.04 8.18 -12.53
N ALA A 455 12.41 8.25 -11.37
CA ALA A 455 12.85 9.15 -10.30
C ALA A 455 14.28 8.83 -9.82
N ILE A 456 14.57 7.56 -9.53
CA ILE A 456 15.88 7.11 -9.06
C ILE A 456 16.97 7.44 -10.08
N ILE A 457 16.74 7.15 -11.36
CA ILE A 457 17.70 7.45 -12.44
C ILE A 457 18.00 8.96 -12.47
N ARG A 458 16.97 9.81 -12.57
CA ARG A 458 17.18 11.26 -12.66
C ARG A 458 17.92 11.81 -11.46
N VAL A 459 17.59 11.31 -10.27
CA VAL A 459 18.21 11.78 -9.04
C VAL A 459 19.66 11.29 -8.91
N LEU A 460 19.95 10.00 -9.14
CA LEU A 460 21.30 9.44 -9.00
C LEU A 460 22.27 9.87 -10.11
N GLN A 461 21.78 10.26 -11.29
CA GLN A 461 22.59 10.95 -12.30
C GLN A 461 23.17 12.28 -11.79
N ASN A 462 22.53 12.91 -10.81
CA ASN A 462 22.85 14.27 -10.37
C ASN A 462 23.38 14.36 -8.95
N PHE A 463 23.01 13.42 -8.09
CA PHE A 463 23.29 13.51 -6.66
C PHE A 463 23.76 12.18 -6.08
N SER A 464 24.51 12.31 -4.98
CA SER A 464 24.76 11.25 -4.02
C SER A 464 24.10 11.59 -2.69
N PHE A 465 23.57 10.58 -2.01
CA PHE A 465 22.92 10.72 -0.71
C PHE A 465 23.81 10.16 0.39
N LYS A 466 23.87 10.90 1.49
CA LYS A 466 24.61 10.50 2.67
C LYS A 466 23.77 10.71 3.93
N PRO A 467 23.94 9.85 4.96
CA PRO A 467 23.36 10.11 6.27
C PRO A 467 23.89 11.40 6.88
N CYS A 468 23.05 12.06 7.68
CA CYS A 468 23.39 13.18 8.53
C CYS A 468 23.11 12.84 10.00
N LYS A 469 23.37 13.77 10.93
CA LYS A 469 23.20 13.53 12.37
C LYS A 469 21.76 13.21 12.75
N GLU A 470 20.81 13.73 11.98
CA GLU A 470 19.36 13.55 12.15
C GLU A 470 18.86 12.22 11.56
N THR A 471 19.66 11.55 10.72
CA THR A 471 19.29 10.26 10.11
C THR A 471 19.22 9.16 11.17
N GLN A 472 18.08 8.50 11.27
CA GLN A 472 17.90 7.36 12.18
C GLN A 472 18.55 6.10 11.59
N ILE A 473 19.64 5.63 12.22
CA ILE A 473 20.34 4.39 11.87
C ILE A 473 20.47 3.52 13.14
N PRO A 474 19.96 2.28 13.16
CA PRO A 474 19.11 1.65 12.14
C PRO A 474 17.71 2.28 12.09
N LEU A 475 17.04 2.20 10.94
CA LEU A 475 15.69 2.73 10.75
C LEU A 475 14.70 2.00 11.66
N LYS A 476 13.80 2.76 12.30
CA LYS A 476 12.70 2.19 13.08
C LYS A 476 11.38 2.43 12.37
N LEU A 477 10.50 1.44 12.45
CA LEU A 477 9.18 1.46 11.83
C LEU A 477 8.13 1.95 12.83
N ARG A 478 7.18 2.76 12.33
CA ARG A 478 6.05 3.29 13.08
C ARG A 478 4.91 2.29 13.13
N LEU A 479 4.29 2.18 14.30
CA LEU A 479 3.04 1.44 14.51
C LEU A 479 1.91 2.08 13.68
N GLY A 480 1.32 1.33 12.75
CA GLY A 480 0.24 1.82 11.88
C GLY A 480 -0.23 0.79 10.86
N GLY A 481 -1.20 1.18 10.03
CA GLY A 481 -1.80 0.31 9.02
C GLY A 481 -1.02 0.13 7.73
N LEU A 482 -0.11 1.05 7.43
CA LEU A 482 0.87 0.94 6.35
C LEU A 482 2.26 0.99 6.95
N LEU A 483 3.22 0.41 6.25
CA LEU A 483 4.62 0.47 6.67
C LEU A 483 5.14 1.91 6.52
N GLN A 484 5.45 2.54 7.66
CA GLN A 484 5.98 3.90 7.75
C GLN A 484 7.14 3.93 8.74
N THR A 485 7.95 4.98 8.70
CA THR A 485 9.06 5.17 9.63
C THR A 485 8.61 5.87 10.91
N GLU A 486 9.23 5.53 12.04
CA GLU A 486 8.99 6.18 13.34
C GLU A 486 9.32 7.67 13.27
N LYS A 487 10.45 8.00 12.64
CA LYS A 487 10.87 9.36 12.32
C LYS A 487 10.99 9.52 10.81
N PRO A 488 10.68 10.70 10.23
CA PRO A 488 10.92 10.95 8.81
C PRO A 488 12.38 10.67 8.42
N ILE A 489 12.60 10.12 7.23
CA ILE A 489 13.96 9.93 6.69
C ILE A 489 14.50 11.28 6.25
N VAL A 490 15.57 11.71 6.89
CA VAL A 490 16.30 12.96 6.61
C VAL A 490 17.70 12.60 6.18
N LEU A 491 18.16 13.14 5.04
CA LEU A 491 19.49 12.87 4.48
C LEU A 491 20.16 14.15 3.96
N LYS A 492 21.48 14.10 3.84
CA LYS A 492 22.26 15.11 3.11
C LYS A 492 22.39 14.71 1.64
N ILE A 493 22.36 15.72 0.77
CA ILE A 493 22.49 15.56 -0.68
C ILE A 493 23.78 16.24 -1.12
N GLU A 494 24.57 15.55 -1.94
CA GLU A 494 25.82 16.05 -2.51
C GLU A 494 25.72 16.02 -4.04
N SER A 495 26.06 17.13 -4.69
CA SER A 495 26.06 17.20 -6.16
C SER A 495 27.19 16.37 -6.76
N ARG A 496 26.88 15.69 -7.87
CA ARG A 496 27.87 14.99 -8.73
C ARG A 496 28.40 15.87 -9.86
N ASP A 497 27.92 17.11 -9.99
CA ASP A 497 28.30 18.06 -11.05
C ASP A 497 29.77 18.58 -10.97
N GLY A 498 30.61 18.03 -10.07
CA GLY A 498 32.01 18.46 -9.86
C GLY A 498 33.04 17.33 -9.74
N THR A 499 32.68 16.08 -10.02
CA THR A 499 33.66 14.98 -10.13
C THR A 499 34.27 15.00 -11.54
N PRO A 500 35.59 15.18 -11.70
CA PRO A 500 36.22 15.03 -13.01
C PRO A 500 35.95 13.61 -13.50
N THR A 501 35.41 13.49 -14.71
CA THR A 501 35.57 12.26 -15.49
C THR A 501 37.07 11.97 -15.55
N LEU A 502 37.47 10.73 -15.30
CA LEU A 502 38.87 10.24 -15.30
C LEU A 502 39.53 10.28 -16.70
N TRP A 503 39.27 11.33 -17.48
CA TRP A 503 39.79 11.60 -18.81
C TRP A 503 40.01 13.10 -19.03
N ASP A 504 40.60 13.78 -18.04
CA ASP A 504 41.42 14.98 -18.27
C ASP A 504 42.89 14.65 -18.01
#